data_AF-S8DW12-F1
#
_entry.id   AF-S8DW12-F1
#
_cell.length_a   1.000
_cell.length_b   1.000
_cell.length_c   1.000
_cell.angle_alpha   90.00
_cell.angle_beta   90.00
_cell.angle_gamma   90.00
#
_symmetry.space_group_name_H-M   'P 1'
#
loop_
_entity.id
_entity.type
_entity.pdbx_description
1 polymer ?
#
loop_
_entity_poly.entity_id
_entity_poly.type
_entity_poly.pdbx_seq_one_letter_code
_entity_poly.pdbx_strand_id
1 'polypeptide(L)'
;MVQPSIVSVSLVTVALESLLYGVFLVLTVTFLYLHHHRAGSHRNGGTLIFSAILTPVLLGSLIVLTTVSGHWVMTLVRLFDAFVNFEGGLAPQLFYANLAHVTEAVKTGFLIATLITCDILFIYRLWTVWGRNYFVIILPCCTLVGLCIAGPGVVYEITQVGSGNTVFISSLARWVTADYACTFATNVYCSVGIAWRVWRARQRTSSYGGGNLMRVLATIVESAALYTSYTVFFFGAYEAENNVQYVAVDTLCTIAGIAFMMINVRVGLGWAQRAYPSSNSGVTSRRHDQSFAQSYGMRPVAVDISKVVQSHDDMGLPLGIKSELPHV
;
A
#
# COMPACT_ATOMS: atom_id res chain seq x y z
N MET A 1 5.83 -21.02 34.73
CA MET A 1 5.29 -19.67 34.46
C MET A 1 3.78 -19.82 34.31
N VAL A 2 2.97 -19.00 34.98
CA VAL A 2 1.51 -19.09 34.90
C VAL A 2 1.08 -18.65 33.50
N GLN A 3 0.54 -19.56 32.69
CA GLN A 3 0.01 -19.20 31.38
C GLN A 3 -1.23 -18.32 31.57
N PRO A 4 -1.37 -17.23 30.80
CA PRO A 4 -2.55 -16.37 30.91
C PRO A 4 -3.79 -17.15 30.51
N SER A 5 -4.90 -16.94 31.22
CA SER A 5 -6.15 -17.65 30.94
C SER A 5 -6.62 -17.35 29.51
N ILE A 6 -7.16 -18.35 28.81
CA ILE A 6 -7.65 -18.21 27.43
C ILE A 6 -8.70 -17.10 27.32
N VAL A 7 -9.53 -16.92 28.35
CA VAL A 7 -10.55 -15.86 28.41
C VAL A 7 -9.91 -14.47 28.47
N SER A 8 -8.90 -14.27 29.33
CA SER A 8 -8.18 -13.00 29.40
C SER A 8 -7.49 -12.67 28.08
N VAL A 9 -6.88 -13.68 27.46
CA VAL A 9 -6.22 -13.57 26.15
C VAL A 9 -7.24 -13.16 25.08
N SER A 10 -8.39 -13.83 25.00
CA SER A 10 -9.46 -13.49 24.03
C SER A 10 -10.00 -12.07 24.19
N LEU A 11 -10.18 -11.58 25.43
CA LEU A 11 -10.63 -10.21 25.67
C LEU A 11 -9.59 -9.18 25.19
N VAL A 12 -8.31 -9.44 25.45
CA VAL A 12 -7.21 -8.62 24.95
C VAL A 12 -7.13 -8.67 23.42
N THR A 13 -7.33 -9.85 22.82
CA THR A 13 -7.39 -10.01 21.36
C THR A 13 -8.45 -9.10 20.76
N VAL A 14 -9.69 -9.11 21.26
CA VAL A 14 -10.76 -8.28 20.70
C VAL A 14 -10.43 -6.79 20.78
N ALA A 15 -9.88 -6.34 21.91
CA ALA A 15 -9.51 -4.94 22.10
C ALA A 15 -8.40 -4.51 21.12
N LEU A 16 -7.34 -5.31 21.01
CA LEU A 16 -6.21 -5.04 20.10
C LEU A 16 -6.62 -5.14 18.63
N GLU A 17 -7.35 -6.19 18.26
CA GLU A 17 -7.83 -6.40 16.89
C GLU A 17 -8.77 -5.26 16.47
N SER A 18 -9.66 -4.79 17.34
CA SER A 18 -10.54 -3.65 17.05
C SER A 18 -9.77 -2.34 16.85
N LEU A 19 -8.72 -2.10 17.65
CA LEU A 19 -7.85 -0.93 17.48
C LEU A 19 -7.09 -0.99 16.15
N LEU A 20 -6.49 -2.14 15.83
CA LEU A 20 -5.76 -2.36 14.58
C LEU A 20 -6.70 -2.27 13.37
N TYR A 21 -7.91 -2.81 13.47
CA TYR A 21 -8.93 -2.71 12.44
C TYR A 21 -9.32 -1.24 12.18
N GLY A 22 -9.42 -0.41 13.23
CA GLY A 22 -9.60 1.03 13.07
C GLY A 22 -8.50 1.70 12.25
N VAL A 23 -7.22 1.38 12.54
CA VAL A 23 -6.07 1.87 11.75
C VAL A 23 -6.15 1.39 10.31
N PHE A 24 -6.47 0.12 10.09
CA PHE A 24 -6.64 -0.47 8.77
C PHE A 24 -7.74 0.24 7.95
N LEU A 25 -8.88 0.57 8.56
CA LEU A 25 -9.96 1.31 7.92
C LEU A 25 -9.51 2.71 7.49
N VAL A 26 -8.82 3.45 8.36
CA VAL A 26 -8.30 4.79 8.03
C VAL A 26 -7.36 4.73 6.83
N LEU A 27 -6.44 3.74 6.80
CA LEU A 27 -5.54 3.55 5.66
C LEU A 27 -6.29 3.19 4.38
N THR A 28 -7.30 2.32 4.48
CA THR A 28 -8.11 1.90 3.34
C THR A 28 -8.91 3.07 2.76
N VAL A 29 -9.59 3.85 3.60
CA VAL A 29 -10.33 5.05 3.19
C VAL A 29 -9.39 6.07 2.53
N THR A 30 -8.21 6.29 3.13
CA THR A 30 -7.19 7.18 2.56
C THR A 30 -6.75 6.71 1.17
N PHE A 31 -6.50 5.40 1.00
CA PHE A 31 -6.15 4.83 -0.29
C PHE A 31 -7.27 5.01 -1.32
N LEU A 32 -8.52 4.68 -0.97
CA LEU A 32 -9.67 4.81 -1.85
C LEU A 32 -9.88 6.26 -2.29
N TYR A 33 -9.74 7.21 -1.37
CA TYR A 33 -9.82 8.65 -1.66
C TYR A 33 -8.76 9.07 -2.69
N LEU A 34 -7.50 8.70 -2.46
CA LEU A 34 -6.38 9.01 -3.38
C LEU A 34 -6.55 8.34 -4.74
N HIS A 35 -7.05 7.10 -4.77
CA HIS A 35 -7.28 6.36 -5.99
C HIS A 35 -8.42 6.98 -6.82
N HIS A 36 -9.53 7.32 -6.18
CA HIS A 36 -10.68 7.95 -6.82
C HIS A 36 -10.34 9.35 -7.37
N HIS A 37 -9.62 10.17 -6.59
CA HIS A 37 -9.18 11.49 -7.05
C HIS A 37 -8.25 11.40 -8.26
N ARG A 38 -7.38 10.39 -8.32
CA ARG A 38 -6.54 10.10 -9.49
C ARG A 38 -7.38 9.77 -10.73
N ALA A 39 -8.39 8.91 -10.61
CA ALA A 39 -9.26 8.54 -11.72
C ALA A 39 -10.00 9.76 -12.29
N GLY A 40 -10.41 10.70 -11.43
CA GLY A 40 -11.04 11.95 -11.83
C GLY A 40 -10.14 12.93 -12.59
N SER A 41 -8.82 12.94 -12.31
CA SER A 41 -7.86 13.85 -12.97
C SER A 41 -7.47 13.42 -14.39
N HIS A 42 -7.68 12.15 -14.78
CA HIS A 42 -7.44 11.65 -16.14
C HIS A 42 -8.63 11.88 -17.11
N ARG A 43 -9.55 12.79 -16.77
CA ARG A 43 -10.82 13.08 -17.47
C ARG A 43 -10.74 13.61 -18.91
N ASN A 44 -9.55 13.77 -19.49
CA ASN A 44 -9.38 14.32 -20.85
C ASN A 44 -9.37 13.28 -21.99
N GLY A 45 -9.70 12.01 -21.75
CA GLY A 45 -9.79 10.98 -22.80
C GLY A 45 -10.95 10.02 -22.56
N GLY A 46 -12.06 10.22 -23.27
CA GLY A 46 -13.38 9.62 -23.04
C GLY A 46 -13.55 8.10 -23.20
N THR A 47 -12.48 7.28 -23.17
CA THR A 47 -12.59 5.84 -23.42
C THR A 47 -11.88 4.95 -22.40
N LEU A 48 -11.31 5.49 -21.31
CA LEU A 48 -10.51 4.73 -20.32
C LEU A 48 -11.02 4.79 -18.87
N ILE A 49 -12.25 5.29 -18.63
CA ILE A 49 -12.77 5.47 -17.25
C ILE A 49 -12.85 4.13 -16.50
N PHE A 50 -13.31 3.06 -17.15
CA PHE A 50 -13.40 1.74 -16.53
C PHE A 50 -12.03 1.10 -16.27
N SER A 51 -11.06 1.26 -17.18
CA SER A 51 -9.72 0.65 -17.08
C SER A 51 -8.82 1.37 -16.07
N ALA A 52 -9.00 2.68 -15.88
CA ALA A 52 -8.27 3.45 -14.87
C ALA A 52 -8.77 3.20 -13.43
N ILE A 53 -10.04 2.80 -13.27
CA ILE A 53 -10.67 2.48 -11.98
C ILE A 53 -10.45 1.01 -11.62
N LEU A 54 -10.56 0.06 -12.55
CA LEU A 54 -10.27 -1.37 -12.30
C LEU A 54 -8.77 -1.69 -12.37
N THR A 55 -7.97 -1.03 -11.53
CA THR A 55 -6.60 -1.52 -11.31
C THR A 55 -6.64 -2.82 -10.49
N PRO A 56 -5.79 -3.81 -10.78
CA PRO A 56 -5.71 -5.04 -9.98
C PRO A 56 -5.39 -4.74 -8.49
N VAL A 57 -4.75 -3.60 -8.24
CA VAL A 57 -4.48 -3.10 -6.88
C VAL A 57 -5.78 -2.64 -6.18
N LEU A 58 -6.71 -1.99 -6.87
CA LEU A 58 -8.01 -1.63 -6.28
C LEU A 58 -8.83 -2.89 -5.97
N LEU A 59 -8.92 -3.81 -6.93
CA LEU A 59 -9.64 -5.07 -6.71
C LEU A 59 -9.06 -5.84 -5.52
N GLY A 60 -7.74 -5.98 -5.47
CA GLY A 60 -7.04 -6.58 -4.35
C GLY A 60 -7.30 -5.86 -3.02
N SER A 61 -7.33 -4.53 -3.00
CA SER A 61 -7.64 -3.76 -1.79
C SER A 61 -9.07 -3.95 -1.30
N LEU A 62 -10.05 -4.11 -2.21
CA LEU A 62 -11.43 -4.40 -1.85
C LEU A 62 -11.58 -5.81 -1.29
N ILE A 63 -10.89 -6.79 -1.87
CA ILE A 63 -10.86 -8.16 -1.34
C ILE A 63 -10.25 -8.15 0.07
N VAL A 64 -9.09 -7.54 0.26
CA VAL A 64 -8.46 -7.42 1.60
C VAL A 64 -9.35 -6.68 2.59
N LEU A 65 -10.06 -5.62 2.18
CA LEU A 65 -11.05 -4.96 3.02
C LEU A 65 -12.14 -5.95 3.46
N THR A 66 -12.76 -6.65 2.51
CA THR A 66 -13.84 -7.60 2.83
C THR A 66 -13.38 -8.76 3.71
N THR A 67 -12.18 -9.30 3.49
CA THR A 67 -11.68 -10.44 4.27
C THR A 67 -11.24 -10.02 5.67
N VAL A 68 -10.55 -8.88 5.82
CA VAL A 68 -10.16 -8.35 7.14
C VAL A 68 -11.39 -7.93 7.95
N SER A 69 -12.37 -7.27 7.32
CA SER A 69 -13.65 -6.96 7.96
C SER A 69 -14.40 -8.23 8.37
N GLY A 70 -14.43 -9.25 7.51
CA GLY A 70 -15.02 -10.56 7.82
C GLY A 70 -14.36 -11.23 9.01
N HIS A 71 -13.02 -11.24 9.05
CA HIS A 71 -12.24 -11.76 10.18
C HIS A 71 -12.61 -11.07 11.50
N TRP A 72 -12.59 -9.73 11.52
CA TRP A 72 -12.93 -8.95 12.71
C TRP A 72 -14.38 -9.15 13.17
N VAL A 73 -15.34 -9.19 12.24
CA VAL A 73 -16.75 -9.49 12.56
C VAL A 73 -16.86 -10.88 13.19
N MET A 74 -16.15 -11.88 12.66
CA MET A 74 -16.16 -13.23 13.24
C MET A 74 -15.53 -13.25 14.65
N THR A 75 -14.48 -12.47 14.91
CA THR A 75 -13.94 -12.32 16.26
C THR A 75 -14.98 -11.76 17.23
N LEU A 76 -15.75 -10.73 16.81
CA LEU A 76 -16.83 -10.18 17.63
C LEU A 76 -17.97 -11.17 17.86
N VAL A 77 -18.41 -11.88 16.80
CA VAL A 77 -19.46 -12.89 16.91
C VAL A 77 -19.05 -13.97 17.91
N ARG A 78 -17.80 -14.47 17.83
CA ARG A 78 -17.27 -15.44 18.80
C ARG A 78 -17.22 -14.90 20.22
N LEU A 79 -16.96 -13.61 20.41
CA LEU A 79 -17.02 -12.99 21.73
C LEU A 79 -18.45 -13.02 22.30
N PHE A 80 -19.44 -12.58 21.52
CA PHE A 80 -20.84 -12.62 21.96
C PHE A 80 -21.35 -14.04 22.16
N ASP A 81 -20.93 -14.98 21.31
CA ASP A 81 -21.27 -16.39 21.48
C ASP A 81 -20.69 -16.93 22.80
N ALA A 82 -19.41 -16.67 23.10
CA ALA A 82 -18.78 -17.16 24.31
C ALA A 82 -19.36 -16.59 25.60
N PHE A 83 -19.70 -15.29 25.62
CA PHE A 83 -20.09 -14.58 26.85
C PHE A 83 -21.60 -14.34 27.01
N VAL A 84 -22.40 -14.53 25.96
CA VAL A 84 -23.86 -14.29 26.00
C VAL A 84 -24.64 -15.53 25.60
N ASN A 85 -24.31 -16.14 24.45
CA ASN A 85 -25.17 -17.18 23.87
C ASN A 85 -24.85 -18.59 24.36
N PHE A 86 -23.58 -18.90 24.65
CA PHE A 86 -23.13 -20.23 25.06
C PHE A 86 -23.34 -20.44 26.57
N GLU A 87 -24.18 -21.41 26.93
CA GLU A 87 -24.52 -21.75 28.32
C GLU A 87 -24.90 -20.52 29.19
N GLY A 88 -25.52 -19.50 28.57
CA GLY A 88 -25.87 -18.25 29.25
C GLY A 88 -24.67 -17.45 29.78
N GLY A 89 -23.47 -17.65 29.23
CA GLY A 89 -22.23 -16.95 29.63
C GLY A 89 -21.52 -17.55 30.84
N LEU A 90 -21.97 -18.71 31.35
CA LEU A 90 -21.41 -19.34 32.55
C LEU A 90 -20.07 -20.05 32.29
N ALA A 91 -19.79 -20.46 31.04
CA ALA A 91 -18.61 -21.25 30.69
C ALA A 91 -17.88 -20.79 29.41
N PRO A 92 -17.43 -19.52 29.30
CA PRO A 92 -16.71 -19.02 28.12
C PRO A 92 -15.40 -19.78 27.87
N GLN A 93 -14.80 -20.32 28.93
CA GLN A 93 -13.57 -21.13 28.87
C GLN A 93 -13.77 -22.39 28.01
N LEU A 94 -14.94 -23.05 28.16
CA LEU A 94 -15.26 -24.29 27.45
C LEU A 94 -15.50 -24.04 25.96
N PHE A 95 -16.12 -22.90 25.63
CA PHE A 95 -16.33 -22.46 24.25
C PHE A 95 -14.99 -22.20 23.53
N TYR A 96 -14.08 -21.44 24.17
CA TYR A 96 -12.77 -21.14 23.57
C TYR A 96 -11.82 -22.36 23.55
N ALA A 97 -12.00 -23.31 24.47
CA ALA A 97 -11.24 -24.57 24.45
C ALA A 97 -11.60 -25.45 23.25
N ASN A 98 -12.79 -25.30 22.68
CA ASN A 98 -13.23 -26.07 21.52
C ASN A 98 -12.91 -25.34 20.20
N LEU A 99 -11.73 -25.65 19.64
CA LEU A 99 -11.28 -25.08 18.36
C LEU A 99 -12.11 -25.53 17.15
N ALA A 100 -12.90 -26.61 17.26
CA ALA A 100 -13.66 -27.16 16.12
C ALA A 100 -14.99 -26.46 15.83
N HIS A 101 -15.31 -25.39 16.55
CA HIS A 101 -16.47 -24.59 16.21
C HIS A 101 -16.32 -24.02 14.79
N VAL A 102 -17.39 -24.13 14.00
CA VAL A 102 -17.46 -23.63 12.61
C VAL A 102 -17.06 -22.15 12.53
N THR A 103 -17.33 -21.38 13.58
CA THR A 103 -16.93 -19.97 13.68
C THR A 103 -15.41 -19.78 13.66
N GLU A 104 -14.60 -20.69 14.25
CA GLU A 104 -13.13 -20.61 14.18
C GLU A 104 -12.62 -20.97 12.80
N ALA A 105 -13.21 -22.00 12.18
CA ALA A 105 -12.84 -22.42 10.82
C ALA A 105 -13.13 -21.30 9.80
N VAL A 106 -14.29 -20.65 9.91
CA VAL A 106 -14.66 -19.50 9.05
C VAL A 106 -13.76 -18.30 9.31
N LYS A 107 -13.47 -17.97 10.59
CA LYS A 107 -12.53 -16.90 10.95
C LYS A 107 -11.15 -17.15 10.33
N THR A 108 -10.62 -18.36 10.48
CA THR A 108 -9.34 -18.78 9.91
C THR A 108 -9.35 -18.74 8.37
N GLY A 109 -10.48 -19.09 7.75
CA GLY A 109 -10.66 -18.95 6.30
C GLY A 109 -10.51 -17.51 5.82
N PHE A 110 -11.05 -16.52 6.55
CA PHE A 110 -10.84 -15.10 6.23
C PHE A 110 -9.39 -14.67 6.40
N LEU A 111 -8.69 -15.17 7.42
CA LEU A 111 -7.26 -14.93 7.62
C LEU A 111 -6.46 -15.42 6.41
N ILE A 112 -6.64 -16.68 6.02
CA ILE A 112 -5.91 -17.30 4.90
C ILE A 112 -6.23 -16.57 3.59
N ALA A 113 -7.50 -16.25 3.34
CA ALA A 113 -7.89 -15.49 2.15
C ALA A 113 -7.21 -14.12 2.10
N THR A 114 -7.04 -13.46 3.25
CA THR A 114 -6.30 -12.19 3.37
C THR A 114 -4.83 -12.38 3.01
N LEU A 115 -4.16 -13.39 3.57
CA LEU A 115 -2.74 -13.67 3.31
C LEU A 115 -2.49 -13.99 1.82
N ILE A 116 -3.29 -14.89 1.24
CA ILE A 116 -3.21 -15.24 -0.18
C ILE A 116 -3.38 -14.00 -1.06
N THR A 117 -4.37 -13.16 -0.75
CA THR A 117 -4.63 -11.93 -1.52
C THR A 117 -3.47 -10.95 -1.40
N CYS A 118 -2.92 -10.75 -0.20
CA CYS A 118 -1.75 -9.92 0.03
C CYS A 118 -0.54 -10.42 -0.78
N ASP A 119 -0.23 -11.72 -0.72
CA ASP A 119 0.92 -12.32 -1.41
C ASP A 119 0.79 -12.24 -2.94
N ILE A 120 -0.40 -12.49 -3.50
CA ILE A 120 -0.69 -12.29 -4.93
C ILE A 120 -0.35 -10.86 -5.35
N LEU A 121 -0.73 -9.86 -4.55
CA LEU A 121 -0.50 -8.46 -4.87
C LEU A 121 0.98 -8.07 -4.72
N PHE A 122 1.71 -8.67 -3.78
CA PHE A 122 3.16 -8.51 -3.67
C PHE A 122 3.89 -9.09 -4.89
N ILE A 123 3.49 -10.28 -5.34
CA ILE A 123 4.03 -10.92 -6.55
C ILE A 123 3.74 -10.06 -7.78
N TYR A 124 2.50 -9.56 -7.91
CA TYR A 124 2.12 -8.66 -8.99
C TYR A 124 2.97 -7.38 -9.02
N ARG A 125 3.26 -6.80 -7.84
CA ARG A 125 4.13 -5.63 -7.70
C ARG A 125 5.56 -5.95 -8.12
N LEU A 126 6.12 -7.08 -7.67
CA LEU A 126 7.46 -7.51 -8.05
C LEU A 126 7.57 -7.68 -9.57
N TRP A 127 6.60 -8.36 -10.19
CA TRP A 127 6.54 -8.55 -11.64
C TRP A 127 6.50 -7.22 -12.39
N THR A 128 5.67 -6.28 -11.93
CA THR A 128 5.54 -4.95 -12.55
C THR A 128 6.84 -4.14 -12.43
N VAL A 129 7.49 -4.15 -11.27
CA VAL A 129 8.74 -3.41 -11.00
C VAL A 129 9.92 -3.96 -11.80
N TRP A 130 9.92 -5.25 -12.10
CA TRP A 130 10.92 -5.91 -12.94
C TRP A 130 10.62 -5.84 -14.44
N GLY A 131 9.62 -5.08 -14.86
CA GLY A 131 9.28 -4.89 -16.26
C GLY A 131 8.66 -6.13 -16.91
N ARG A 132 7.82 -6.84 -16.15
CA ARG A 132 7.12 -8.07 -16.56
C ARG A 132 8.02 -9.29 -16.83
N ASN A 133 9.18 -9.33 -16.18
CA ASN A 133 10.07 -10.49 -16.26
C ASN A 133 9.54 -11.66 -15.41
N TYR A 134 9.10 -12.73 -16.08
CA TYR A 134 8.53 -13.91 -15.42
C TYR A 134 9.53 -14.73 -14.59
N PHE A 135 10.83 -14.68 -14.91
CA PHE A 135 11.83 -15.47 -14.18
C PHE A 135 11.92 -15.08 -12.69
N VAL A 136 11.61 -13.83 -12.36
CA VAL A 136 11.70 -13.30 -11.00
C VAL A 136 10.54 -13.76 -10.11
N ILE A 137 9.39 -14.09 -10.70
CA ILE A 137 8.20 -14.49 -9.94
C ILE A 137 8.05 -16.00 -9.77
N ILE A 138 8.91 -16.82 -10.39
CA ILE A 138 8.80 -18.28 -10.29
C ILE A 138 8.84 -18.74 -8.84
N LEU A 139 9.85 -18.30 -8.08
CA LEU A 139 10.01 -18.67 -6.67
C LEU A 139 8.79 -18.26 -5.82
N PRO A 140 8.35 -16.98 -5.81
CA PRO A 140 7.23 -16.59 -4.97
C PRO A 140 5.89 -17.15 -5.47
N CYS A 141 5.75 -17.50 -6.75
CA CYS A 141 4.59 -18.25 -7.24
C CYS A 141 4.56 -19.69 -6.70
N CYS A 142 5.72 -20.36 -6.60
CA CYS A 142 5.80 -21.70 -6.01
C CYS A 142 5.39 -21.70 -4.54
N THR A 143 5.86 -20.72 -3.76
CA THR A 143 5.46 -20.58 -2.35
C THR A 143 3.99 -20.18 -2.20
N LEU A 144 3.44 -19.37 -3.11
CA LEU A 144 2.01 -19.06 -3.15
C LEU A 144 1.16 -20.31 -3.41
N VAL A 145 1.56 -21.20 -4.33
CA VAL A 145 0.86 -22.48 -4.53
C VAL A 145 0.91 -23.31 -3.26
N GLY A 146 2.06 -23.34 -2.57
CA GLY A 146 2.19 -23.96 -1.24
C GLY A 146 1.17 -23.40 -0.25
N LEU A 147 1.02 -22.07 -0.18
CA LEU A 147 0.04 -21.37 0.67
C LEU A 147 -1.41 -21.74 0.31
N CYS A 148 -1.75 -21.76 -0.98
CA CYS A 148 -3.08 -22.14 -1.45
C CYS A 148 -3.44 -23.60 -1.12
N ILE A 149 -2.46 -24.47 -0.91
CA ILE A 149 -2.67 -25.87 -0.48
C ILE A 149 -2.69 -25.96 1.05
N ALA A 150 -1.74 -25.30 1.71
CA ALA A 150 -1.58 -25.37 3.16
C ALA A 150 -2.75 -24.71 3.90
N GLY A 151 -3.22 -23.55 3.43
CA GLY A 151 -4.33 -22.81 4.02
C GLY A 151 -5.60 -23.64 4.19
N PRO A 152 -6.20 -24.19 3.12
CA PRO A 152 -7.34 -25.08 3.23
C PRO A 152 -7.07 -26.32 4.13
N GLY A 153 -5.83 -26.82 4.14
CA GLY A 153 -5.37 -27.86 5.05
C GLY A 153 -5.50 -27.44 6.52
N VAL A 154 -5.09 -26.22 6.88
CA VAL A 154 -5.26 -25.67 8.24
C VAL A 154 -6.75 -25.61 8.60
N VAL A 155 -7.59 -25.07 7.73
CA VAL A 155 -9.05 -24.96 7.99
C VAL A 155 -9.67 -26.34 8.21
N TYR A 156 -9.31 -27.31 7.38
CA TYR A 156 -9.79 -28.68 7.51
C TYR A 156 -9.37 -29.30 8.84
N GLU A 157 -8.09 -29.22 9.20
CA GLU A 157 -7.57 -29.79 10.44
C GLU A 157 -8.20 -29.15 11.68
N ILE A 158 -8.45 -27.83 11.68
CA ILE A 158 -9.17 -27.14 12.77
C ILE A 158 -10.54 -27.79 13.04
N THR A 159 -11.28 -28.17 11.99
CA THR A 159 -12.58 -28.83 12.16
C THR A 159 -12.47 -30.24 12.75
N GLN A 160 -11.33 -30.91 12.58
CA GLN A 160 -11.11 -32.28 13.06
C GLN A 160 -10.57 -32.35 14.49
N VAL A 161 -9.92 -31.28 14.99
CA VAL A 161 -9.35 -31.20 16.35
C VAL A 161 -10.38 -31.44 17.46
N GLY A 162 -11.66 -31.10 17.23
CA GLY A 162 -12.76 -31.31 18.19
C GLY A 162 -13.05 -32.78 18.50
N SER A 163 -12.47 -33.71 17.73
CA SER A 163 -12.62 -35.15 17.94
C SER A 163 -11.77 -35.71 19.09
N GLY A 164 -11.01 -34.86 19.80
CA GLY A 164 -10.20 -35.25 20.96
C GLY A 164 -8.88 -35.99 20.64
N ASN A 165 -8.53 -36.11 19.35
CA ASN A 165 -7.34 -36.82 18.91
C ASN A 165 -6.12 -35.89 18.83
N THR A 166 -5.07 -36.20 19.60
CA THR A 166 -3.81 -35.44 19.65
C THR A 166 -3.04 -35.45 18.32
N VAL A 167 -3.30 -36.43 17.45
CA VAL A 167 -2.69 -36.53 16.11
C VAL A 167 -3.03 -35.31 15.26
N PHE A 168 -4.26 -34.80 15.33
CA PHE A 168 -4.70 -33.65 14.55
C PHE A 168 -4.03 -32.35 15.01
N ILE A 169 -3.65 -32.23 16.29
CA ILE A 169 -2.89 -31.08 16.80
C ILE A 169 -1.50 -31.03 16.16
N SER A 170 -0.82 -32.17 16.05
CA SER A 170 0.50 -32.25 15.39
C SER A 170 0.42 -32.04 13.86
N SER A 171 -0.70 -32.44 13.24
CA SER A 171 -0.95 -32.21 11.82
C SER A 171 -1.21 -30.73 11.55
N LEU A 172 -2.13 -30.13 12.31
CA LEU A 172 -2.42 -28.70 12.32
C LEU A 172 -1.14 -27.87 12.44
N ALA A 173 -0.29 -28.19 13.41
CA ALA A 173 0.96 -27.46 13.63
C ALA A 173 1.88 -27.43 12.42
N ARG A 174 2.00 -28.56 11.70
CA ARG A 174 2.81 -28.66 10.48
C ARG A 174 2.22 -27.83 9.34
N TRP A 175 0.90 -27.88 9.16
CA TRP A 175 0.22 -27.06 8.15
C TRP A 175 0.35 -25.57 8.43
N VAL A 176 0.14 -25.16 9.68
CA VAL A 176 0.30 -23.79 10.15
C VAL A 176 1.73 -23.29 9.94
N THR A 177 2.72 -24.09 10.32
CA THR A 177 4.14 -23.74 10.12
C THR A 177 4.48 -23.60 8.65
N ALA A 178 3.99 -24.51 7.80
CA ALA A 178 4.21 -24.46 6.36
C ALA A 178 3.56 -23.23 5.71
N ASP A 179 2.31 -22.91 6.09
CA ASP A 179 1.56 -21.74 5.62
C ASP A 179 2.32 -20.44 5.94
N TYR A 180 2.71 -20.27 7.22
CA TYR A 180 3.42 -19.08 7.66
C TYR A 180 4.85 -18.99 7.12
N ALA A 181 5.56 -20.11 6.96
CA ALA A 181 6.88 -20.12 6.32
C ALA A 181 6.80 -19.71 4.84
N CYS A 182 5.78 -20.18 4.11
CA CYS A 182 5.56 -19.83 2.71
C CYS A 182 5.26 -18.34 2.52
N THR A 183 4.34 -17.77 3.31
CA THR A 183 4.04 -16.33 3.21
C THR A 183 5.22 -15.48 3.67
N PHE A 184 5.95 -15.88 4.73
CA PHE A 184 7.14 -15.17 5.18
C PHE A 184 8.22 -15.13 4.09
N ALA A 185 8.53 -16.28 3.49
CA ALA A 185 9.50 -16.37 2.39
C ALA A 185 9.08 -15.51 1.19
N THR A 186 7.80 -15.55 0.82
CA THR A 186 7.22 -14.74 -0.27
C THR A 186 7.40 -13.25 0.03
N ASN A 187 7.01 -12.81 1.22
CA ASN A 187 7.07 -11.41 1.60
C ASN A 187 8.51 -10.88 1.64
N VAL A 188 9.44 -11.62 2.24
CA VAL A 188 10.86 -11.25 2.28
C VAL A 188 11.44 -11.19 0.87
N TYR A 189 11.22 -12.23 0.05
CA TYR A 189 11.73 -12.28 -1.32
C TYR A 189 11.20 -11.13 -2.17
N CYS A 190 9.88 -10.90 -2.16
CA CYS A 190 9.26 -9.80 -2.89
C CYS A 190 9.76 -8.44 -2.41
N SER A 191 9.87 -8.23 -1.10
CA SER A 191 10.31 -6.96 -0.52
C SER A 191 11.77 -6.65 -0.89
N VAL A 192 12.68 -7.62 -0.75
CA VAL A 192 14.08 -7.48 -1.15
C VAL A 192 14.20 -7.27 -2.66
N GLY A 193 13.46 -8.05 -3.46
CA GLY A 193 13.47 -7.96 -4.92
C GLY A 193 12.97 -6.61 -5.43
N ILE A 194 11.95 -6.03 -4.80
CA ILE A 194 11.45 -4.69 -5.13
C ILE A 194 12.46 -3.63 -4.67
N ALA A 195 12.94 -3.68 -3.43
CA ALA A 195 13.89 -2.71 -2.88
C ALA A 195 15.18 -2.66 -3.72
N TRP A 196 15.73 -3.82 -4.07
CA TRP A 196 16.92 -3.93 -4.92
C TRP A 196 16.72 -3.29 -6.29
N ARG A 197 15.59 -3.58 -6.95
CA ARG A 197 15.30 -3.06 -8.28
C ARG A 197 15.11 -1.54 -8.27
N VAL A 198 14.42 -1.00 -7.25
CA VAL A 198 14.24 0.44 -7.07
C VAL A 198 15.58 1.13 -6.77
N TRP A 199 16.42 0.53 -5.93
CA TRP A 199 17.76 1.04 -5.63
C TRP A 199 18.65 1.08 -6.88
N ARG A 200 18.65 0.03 -7.70
CA ARG A 200 19.40 -0.02 -8.96
C ARG A 200 18.86 0.97 -9.99
N ALA A 201 17.55 1.19 -10.04
CA ALA A 201 16.95 2.21 -10.89
C ALA A 201 17.39 3.62 -10.48
N ARG A 202 17.48 3.91 -9.17
CA ARG A 202 17.99 5.18 -8.66
C ARG A 202 19.43 5.46 -9.10
N GLN A 203 20.34 4.49 -8.99
CA GLN A 203 21.74 4.68 -9.39
C GLN A 203 21.89 5.14 -10.84
N ARG A 204 20.98 4.71 -11.72
CA ARG A 204 20.99 5.07 -13.14
C ARG A 204 20.37 6.44 -13.43
N THR A 205 19.53 6.98 -12.53
CA THR A 205 18.76 8.22 -12.75
C THR A 205 19.23 9.37 -11.85
N SER A 206 20.49 9.36 -11.41
CA SER A 206 21.04 10.24 -10.37
C SER A 206 20.95 11.75 -10.64
N SER A 207 20.52 12.21 -11.83
CA SER A 207 20.59 13.64 -12.17
C SER A 207 19.34 14.48 -11.83
N TYR A 208 18.10 13.95 -11.79
CA TYR A 208 16.90 14.83 -11.68
C TYR A 208 15.66 14.28 -10.93
N GLY A 209 15.67 13.07 -10.35
CA GLY A 209 14.42 12.46 -9.80
C GLY A 209 14.53 11.62 -8.52
N GLY A 210 15.64 11.69 -7.79
CA GLY A 210 15.99 10.71 -6.74
C GLY A 210 15.17 10.71 -5.45
N GLY A 211 14.61 11.86 -5.04
CA GLY A 211 13.94 11.99 -3.73
C GLY A 211 12.67 11.13 -3.59
N ASN A 212 11.87 11.02 -4.66
CA ASN A 212 10.62 10.27 -4.64
C ASN A 212 10.83 8.75 -4.63
N LEU A 213 11.85 8.24 -5.31
CA LEU A 213 12.19 6.80 -5.28
C LEU A 213 12.68 6.38 -3.89
N MET A 214 13.42 7.25 -3.20
CA MET A 214 13.92 6.96 -1.85
C MET A 214 12.79 6.83 -0.83
N ARG A 215 11.79 7.72 -0.91
CA ARG A 215 10.61 7.67 -0.06
C ARG A 215 9.78 6.42 -0.32
N VAL A 216 9.60 6.02 -1.58
CA VAL A 216 8.91 4.77 -1.93
C VAL A 216 9.67 3.55 -1.40
N LEU A 217 11.00 3.53 -1.54
CA LEU A 217 11.83 2.44 -1.03
C LEU A 217 11.73 2.35 0.51
N ALA A 218 11.83 3.48 1.21
CA ALA A 218 11.66 3.53 2.66
C ALA A 218 10.31 2.94 3.09
N THR A 219 9.22 3.29 2.41
CA THR A 219 7.89 2.77 2.78
C THR A 219 7.74 1.27 2.55
N ILE A 220 8.37 0.73 1.51
CA ILE A 220 8.37 -0.72 1.25
C ILE A 220 9.14 -1.43 2.37
N VAL A 221 10.31 -0.89 2.74
CA VAL A 221 11.13 -1.43 3.83
C VAL A 221 10.41 -1.32 5.18
N GLU A 222 9.76 -0.18 5.48
CA GLU A 222 8.97 0.01 6.70
C GLU A 222 7.82 -1.00 6.80
N SER A 223 7.06 -1.20 5.71
CA SER A 223 5.97 -2.18 5.68
C SER A 223 6.46 -3.63 5.77
N ALA A 224 7.57 -3.95 5.11
CA ALA A 224 8.17 -5.28 5.15
C ALA A 224 8.72 -5.57 6.54
N ALA A 225 9.39 -4.61 7.17
CA ALA A 225 9.89 -4.72 8.53
C ALA A 225 8.74 -4.90 9.53
N LEU A 226 7.63 -4.15 9.38
CA LEU A 226 6.45 -4.30 10.23
C LEU A 226 5.86 -5.70 10.13
N TYR A 227 5.63 -6.21 8.91
CA TYR A 227 5.08 -7.56 8.74
C TYR A 227 6.03 -8.64 9.24
N THR A 228 7.29 -8.62 8.79
CA THR A 228 8.28 -9.65 9.13
C THR A 228 8.61 -9.70 10.62
N SER A 229 8.76 -8.54 11.28
CA SER A 229 8.95 -8.50 12.73
C SER A 229 7.76 -9.09 13.48
N TYR A 230 6.55 -8.86 13.00
CA TYR A 230 5.35 -9.41 13.59
C TYR A 230 5.22 -10.92 13.35
N THR A 231 5.55 -11.42 12.16
CA THR A 231 5.59 -12.87 11.89
C THR A 231 6.64 -13.57 12.76
N VAL A 232 7.81 -12.96 12.98
CA VAL A 232 8.84 -13.50 13.88
C VAL A 232 8.34 -13.51 15.33
N PHE A 233 7.65 -12.46 15.78
CA PHE A 233 7.00 -12.43 17.09
C PHE A 233 5.97 -13.56 17.24
N PHE A 234 5.13 -13.77 16.22
CA PHE A 234 4.17 -14.88 16.20
C PHE A 234 4.87 -16.24 16.29
N PHE A 235 5.88 -16.50 15.45
CA PHE A 235 6.63 -17.77 15.49
C PHE A 235 7.29 -18.00 16.85
N GLY A 236 7.87 -16.96 17.45
CA GLY A 236 8.45 -17.05 18.80
C GLY A 236 7.41 -17.37 19.87
N ALA A 237 6.20 -16.79 19.78
CA ALA A 237 5.10 -17.10 20.69
C ALA A 237 4.54 -18.51 20.47
N TYR A 238 4.54 -18.98 19.22
CA TYR A 238 4.08 -20.31 18.81
C TYR A 238 5.00 -21.43 19.35
N GLU A 239 6.31 -21.32 19.15
CA GLU A 239 7.31 -22.27 19.66
C GLU A 239 7.38 -22.28 21.19
N ALA A 240 7.01 -21.17 21.84
CA ALA A 240 6.94 -21.09 23.30
C ALA A 240 5.68 -21.77 23.89
N GLU A 241 4.81 -22.34 23.05
CA GLU A 241 3.52 -22.96 23.42
C GLU A 241 2.70 -22.08 24.39
N ASN A 242 2.76 -20.75 24.20
CA ASN A 242 2.10 -19.80 25.07
C ASN A 242 0.76 -19.38 24.47
N ASN A 243 -0.27 -19.24 25.31
CA ASN A 243 -1.60 -18.77 24.90
C ASN A 243 -1.58 -17.39 24.19
N VAL A 244 -0.50 -16.61 24.33
CA VAL A 244 -0.27 -15.38 23.55
C VAL A 244 -0.27 -15.62 22.03
N GLN A 245 0.03 -16.84 21.58
CA GLN A 245 -0.05 -17.21 20.16
C GLN A 245 -1.44 -16.96 19.56
N TYR A 246 -2.51 -17.11 20.36
CA TYR A 246 -3.89 -16.88 19.91
C TYR A 246 -4.16 -15.39 19.66
N VAL A 247 -3.61 -14.50 20.48
CA VAL A 247 -3.66 -13.05 20.20
C VAL A 247 -2.86 -12.73 18.94
N ALA A 248 -1.67 -13.30 18.83
CA ALA A 248 -0.76 -13.01 17.75
C ALA A 248 -1.32 -13.46 16.39
N VAL A 249 -1.91 -14.66 16.31
CA VAL A 249 -2.52 -15.16 15.07
C VAL A 249 -3.76 -14.34 14.67
N ASP A 250 -4.62 -13.99 15.62
CA ASP A 250 -5.86 -13.27 15.32
C ASP A 250 -5.57 -11.84 14.86
N THR A 251 -4.55 -11.18 15.43
CA THR A 251 -4.17 -9.83 15.03
C THR A 251 -3.26 -9.81 13.78
N LEU A 252 -2.62 -10.93 13.41
CA LEU A 252 -1.78 -11.06 12.20
C LEU A 252 -2.54 -10.67 10.93
N CYS A 253 -3.81 -11.07 10.81
CA CYS A 253 -4.67 -10.75 9.67
C CYS A 253 -4.76 -9.22 9.44
N THR A 254 -5.08 -8.48 10.52
CA THR A 254 -5.17 -7.01 10.46
C THR A 254 -3.82 -6.36 10.17
N ILE A 255 -2.73 -6.90 10.72
CA ILE A 255 -1.37 -6.38 10.54
C ILE A 255 -0.88 -6.58 9.11
N ALA A 256 -1.16 -7.74 8.50
CA ALA A 256 -0.92 -8.00 7.10
C ALA A 256 -1.67 -6.99 6.21
N GLY A 257 -2.95 -6.74 6.52
CA GLY A 257 -3.77 -5.73 5.87
C GLY A 257 -3.19 -4.32 6.00
N ILE A 258 -2.75 -3.92 7.20
CA ILE A 258 -2.11 -2.62 7.46
C ILE A 258 -0.83 -2.48 6.63
N ALA A 259 0.07 -3.46 6.67
CA ALA A 259 1.32 -3.45 5.91
C ALA A 259 1.04 -3.28 4.40
N PHE A 260 0.07 -4.03 3.88
CA PHE A 260 -0.36 -3.93 2.49
C PHE A 260 -0.93 -2.53 2.16
N MET A 261 -1.81 -1.97 3.00
CA MET A 261 -2.41 -0.66 2.77
C MET A 261 -1.40 0.49 2.89
N MET A 262 -0.39 0.39 3.77
CA MET A 262 0.69 1.38 3.86
C MET A 262 1.39 1.56 2.51
N ILE A 263 1.72 0.45 1.83
CA ILE A 263 2.35 0.51 0.50
C ILE A 263 1.38 1.16 -0.50
N ASN A 264 0.09 0.82 -0.47
CA ASN A 264 -0.93 1.36 -1.38
C ASN A 264 -1.07 2.88 -1.24
N VAL A 265 -1.27 3.38 -0.01
CA VAL A 265 -1.44 4.81 0.29
C VAL A 265 -0.22 5.60 -0.17
N ARG A 266 0.99 5.10 0.11
CA ARG A 266 2.24 5.79 -0.23
C ARG A 266 2.46 5.90 -1.73
N VAL A 267 2.17 4.84 -2.48
CA VAL A 267 2.19 4.88 -3.94
C VAL A 267 1.16 5.87 -4.48
N GLY A 268 -0.04 5.92 -3.89
CA GLY A 268 -1.07 6.92 -4.21
C GLY A 268 -0.58 8.37 -3.99
N LEU A 269 0.00 8.66 -2.82
CA LEU A 269 0.54 9.98 -2.47
C LEU A 269 1.73 10.39 -3.36
N GLY A 270 2.63 9.45 -3.68
CA GLY A 270 3.79 9.72 -4.54
C GLY A 270 3.39 10.11 -5.96
N TRP A 271 2.21 9.70 -6.44
CA TRP A 271 1.64 10.15 -7.70
C TRP A 271 0.91 11.49 -7.59
N ALA A 272 0.18 11.73 -6.49
CA ALA A 272 -0.45 13.04 -6.23
C ALA A 272 0.58 14.18 -6.22
N GLN A 273 1.76 13.93 -5.65
CA GLN A 273 2.90 14.87 -5.66
C GLN A 273 3.47 15.14 -7.05
N ARG A 274 3.26 14.25 -8.04
CA ARG A 274 3.66 14.48 -9.45
C ARG A 274 2.61 15.25 -10.25
N ALA A 275 1.33 15.09 -9.90
CA ALA A 275 0.23 15.76 -10.58
C ALA A 275 0.18 17.27 -10.28
N TYR A 276 0.63 17.67 -9.10
CA TYR A 276 0.94 19.06 -8.77
C TYR A 276 2.44 19.30 -8.97
N PRO A 277 2.92 19.74 -10.15
CA PRO A 277 4.28 20.22 -10.24
C PRO A 277 4.40 21.37 -9.25
N SER A 278 5.30 21.21 -8.27
CA SER A 278 5.65 22.28 -7.36
C SER A 278 6.16 23.45 -8.22
N SER A 279 5.35 24.47 -8.39
CA SER A 279 5.67 25.71 -9.12
C SER A 279 6.65 26.57 -8.31
N ASN A 280 7.70 25.95 -7.78
CA ASN A 280 8.71 26.60 -6.97
C ASN A 280 10.10 26.14 -7.43
N SER A 281 10.48 26.63 -8.59
CA SER A 281 11.87 26.77 -9.04
C SER A 281 11.89 27.81 -10.16
N GLY A 282 11.88 29.08 -9.77
CA GLY A 282 12.35 30.16 -10.62
C GLY A 282 13.84 29.97 -10.86
N VAL A 283 14.20 29.15 -11.83
CA VAL A 283 15.55 29.11 -12.42
C VAL A 283 15.33 29.13 -13.92
N THR A 284 15.54 30.31 -14.50
CA THR A 284 15.62 30.53 -15.94
C THR A 284 16.83 29.77 -16.49
N SER A 285 16.64 28.50 -16.82
CA SER A 285 17.57 27.77 -17.68
C SER A 285 17.11 27.96 -19.11
N ARG A 286 17.76 28.92 -19.81
CA ARG A 286 17.65 29.08 -21.27
C ARG A 286 18.12 27.78 -21.92
N ARG A 287 17.17 26.94 -22.34
CA ARG A 287 17.45 25.82 -23.24
C ARG A 287 17.81 26.38 -24.61
N HIS A 288 19.03 26.08 -25.03
CA HIS A 288 19.50 26.16 -26.40
C HIS A 288 19.02 24.89 -27.11
N ASP A 289 17.92 24.98 -27.86
CA ASP A 289 17.54 23.98 -28.86
C ASP A 289 17.67 24.63 -30.25
N GLN A 290 18.81 24.36 -30.90
CA GLN A 290 18.90 24.24 -32.36
C GLN A 290 18.40 22.80 -32.64
N SER A 291 17.47 22.49 -33.55
CA SER A 291 17.32 22.98 -34.91
C SER A 291 16.04 22.40 -35.55
N PHE A 292 15.56 23.11 -36.58
CA PHE A 292 14.56 22.79 -37.61
C PHE A 292 13.14 23.34 -37.45
N ALA A 293 12.91 24.42 -38.23
CA ALA A 293 11.67 24.99 -38.78
C ALA A 293 11.60 26.52 -38.59
N GLN A 294 12.37 27.21 -39.43
CA GLN A 294 12.11 28.51 -40.05
C GLN A 294 10.88 29.31 -39.55
N SER A 295 11.15 30.38 -38.79
CA SER A 295 10.36 31.60 -38.75
C SER A 295 11.29 32.73 -38.32
N TYR A 296 11.64 33.63 -39.24
CA TYR A 296 12.51 34.78 -38.97
C TYR A 296 11.80 35.75 -38.02
N GLY A 297 12.10 35.66 -36.72
CA GLY A 297 11.79 36.70 -35.75
C GLY A 297 12.90 37.75 -35.73
N MET A 298 12.61 38.95 -36.22
CA MET A 298 13.54 40.09 -36.17
C MET A 298 13.92 40.41 -34.72
N ARG A 299 15.22 40.54 -34.44
CA ARG A 299 15.74 41.07 -33.16
C ARG A 299 15.41 42.57 -33.07
N PRO A 300 14.93 43.08 -31.92
CA PRO A 300 14.74 44.52 -31.75
C PRO A 300 16.10 45.22 -31.76
N VAL A 301 16.26 46.18 -32.68
CA VAL A 301 17.43 47.06 -32.76
C VAL A 301 17.16 48.25 -31.84
N ALA A 302 17.99 48.42 -30.81
CA ALA A 302 17.99 49.63 -30.02
C ALA A 302 18.66 50.75 -30.85
N VAL A 303 17.90 51.80 -31.15
CA VAL A 303 18.41 52.99 -31.84
C VAL A 303 18.72 54.03 -30.77
N ASP A 304 20.00 54.32 -30.58
CA ASP A 304 20.46 55.44 -29.75
C ASP A 304 20.50 56.70 -30.62
N ILE A 305 19.64 57.68 -30.31
CA ILE A 305 19.49 58.91 -31.09
C ILE A 305 20.37 59.97 -30.46
N SER A 306 21.64 60.01 -30.86
CA SER A 306 22.62 60.97 -30.31
C SER A 306 22.62 62.34 -30.99
N LYS A 307 21.83 62.54 -32.06
CA LYS A 307 21.75 63.83 -32.75
C LYS A 307 20.41 64.05 -33.43
N VAL A 308 19.62 65.00 -32.91
CA VAL A 308 18.42 65.50 -33.58
C VAL A 308 18.87 66.51 -34.63
N VAL A 309 18.74 66.18 -35.91
CA VAL A 309 18.89 67.14 -37.01
C VAL A 309 17.49 67.59 -37.38
N GLN A 310 17.17 68.85 -37.08
CA GLN A 310 15.98 69.50 -37.63
C GLN A 310 16.17 69.66 -39.13
N SER A 311 15.47 68.86 -39.93
CA SER A 311 15.31 69.13 -41.34
C SER A 311 14.33 70.29 -41.49
N HIS A 312 14.78 71.39 -42.08
CA HIS A 312 13.88 72.43 -42.56
C HIS A 312 13.07 71.90 -43.74
N ASP A 313 11.79 72.24 -43.76
CA ASP A 313 10.90 71.99 -44.89
C ASP A 313 11.23 72.99 -46.01
N ASP A 314 11.08 72.58 -47.27
CA ASP A 314 11.56 73.27 -48.49
C ASP A 314 10.74 74.54 -48.85
N MET A 315 10.05 75.11 -47.86
CA MET A 315 9.08 76.21 -47.98
C MET A 315 9.25 77.30 -46.90
N GLY A 316 10.47 77.49 -46.38
CA GLY A 316 10.95 78.79 -45.88
C GLY A 316 10.08 79.58 -44.89
N LEU A 317 9.33 78.93 -43.99
CA LEU A 317 8.53 79.62 -42.97
C LEU A 317 8.87 79.13 -41.54
N PRO A 318 9.07 80.03 -40.57
CA PRO A 318 9.49 79.65 -39.22
C PRO A 318 8.35 78.96 -38.46
N LEU A 319 8.67 77.80 -37.88
CA LEU A 319 7.81 77.07 -36.95
C LEU A 319 7.58 77.91 -35.70
N GLY A 320 6.33 78.38 -35.54
CA GLY A 320 5.87 79.03 -34.33
C GLY A 320 5.95 78.07 -33.14
N ILE A 321 6.86 78.38 -32.22
CA ILE A 321 6.97 77.78 -30.90
C ILE A 321 5.67 78.06 -30.13
N LYS A 322 4.93 77.00 -29.76
CA LYS A 322 3.99 77.08 -28.63
C LYS A 322 4.60 76.35 -27.44
N SER A 323 5.19 77.18 -26.59
CA SER A 323 5.58 76.95 -25.21
C SER A 323 4.41 76.45 -24.36
N GLU A 324 4.69 75.45 -23.51
CA GLU A 324 4.52 75.50 -22.04
C GLU A 324 3.23 76.17 -21.49
N LEU A 325 2.31 75.46 -20.79
CA LEU A 325 2.30 75.08 -19.35
C LEU A 325 0.82 74.66 -18.97
N PRO A 326 0.41 74.45 -17.69
CA PRO A 326 0.60 73.28 -16.83
C PRO A 326 -0.73 72.80 -16.15
N HIS A 327 -0.63 71.80 -15.25
CA HIS A 327 -1.53 71.45 -14.13
C HIS A 327 -3.07 71.66 -14.23
N VAL A 328 -3.84 70.56 -14.19
CA VAL A 328 -4.63 70.04 -13.03
C VAL A 328 -4.83 68.55 -13.23
#